data_AF-A0A059B1B6-F1
#
_entry.id   AF-A0A059B1B6-F1
#
_cell.length_a   1.000
_cell.length_b   1.000
_cell.length_c   1.000
_cell.angle_alpha   90.00
_cell.angle_beta   90.00
_cell.angle_gamma   90.00
#
_symmetry.space_group_name_H-M   'P 1'
#
loop_
_entity.id
_entity.type
_entity.pdbx_description
1 polymer ?
#
loop_
_entity_poly.entity_id
_entity_poly.type
_entity_poly.pdbx_seq_one_letter_code
_entity_poly.pdbx_strand_id
1 'polypeptide(L)'
;MRVSVTRKLVFELHWYAYSSGTIWEDGNANKRCKDAMDKVMSKAGFILNQGMPLFVSGFGGELSGQNVNDNRYFNCFFQVAAKLDFDWALWTIVGSYYLRKGIVGMDETFGVLNKDFSGPRNASFLQRISALQAPFQGATSSNPTRRILFHPLTGLCIQRKPEQEQLQLGACNESEAWTHTHHHTVRMRGTDLCMQADRLEKPVKLSTNCADHGSRWKTISESNMHFSSNIVGSNVTVCLDIDFSTKTVIASPCKCLREDST
;
A
#
# COMPACT_ATOMS: atom_id res chain seq x y z
N MET A 1 30.49 34.38 6.57
CA MET A 1 30.08 33.00 6.25
C MET A 1 28.82 33.06 5.39
N ARG A 2 28.83 32.59 4.14
CA ARG A 2 27.61 32.50 3.29
C ARG A 2 27.00 31.11 3.48
N VAL A 3 25.85 31.03 4.16
CA VAL A 3 25.07 29.80 4.25
C VAL A 3 24.21 29.69 2.99
N SER A 4 24.36 28.60 2.24
CA SER A 4 23.47 28.24 1.14
C SER A 4 22.57 27.07 1.54
N VAL A 5 21.29 27.21 1.20
CA VAL A 5 20.22 26.22 1.40
C VAL A 5 19.88 25.44 0.13
N THR A 6 20.61 25.67 -0.97
CA THR A 6 20.43 24.94 -2.23
C THR A 6 20.61 23.43 -1.99
N ARG A 7 19.61 22.62 -2.36
CA ARG A 7 19.56 21.17 -2.11
C ARG A 7 19.62 20.77 -0.63
N LYS A 8 19.20 21.66 0.28
CA LYS A 8 19.10 21.39 1.73
C LYS A 8 17.70 21.66 2.30
N LEU A 9 16.71 21.80 1.41
CA LEU A 9 15.32 22.03 1.78
C LEU A 9 14.55 20.71 1.72
N VAL A 10 13.81 20.42 2.79
CA VAL A 10 12.86 19.31 2.90
C VAL A 10 11.54 19.90 3.36
N PHE A 11 10.44 19.48 2.76
CA PHE A 11 9.10 19.92 3.15
C PHE A 11 8.46 18.91 4.08
N GLU A 12 7.64 19.40 5.00
CA GLU A 12 7.06 18.60 6.06
C GLU A 12 5.54 18.47 5.91
N LEU A 13 4.99 17.28 6.19
CA LEU A 13 3.56 17.03 6.30
C LEU A 13 3.27 16.19 7.55
N HIS A 14 2.21 16.56 8.28
CA HIS A 14 1.59 15.68 9.25
C HIS A 14 0.30 15.12 8.66
N TRP A 15 0.11 13.81 8.73
CA TRP A 15 -1.06 13.13 8.20
C TRP A 15 -1.50 12.02 9.17
N TYR A 16 -2.53 12.28 9.94
CA TYR A 16 -3.07 11.32 10.93
C TYR A 16 -4.41 10.76 10.46
N ALA A 17 -4.84 9.64 11.04
CA ALA A 17 -6.14 9.06 10.77
C ALA A 17 -7.29 10.07 10.95
N TYR A 18 -7.22 10.86 12.02
CA TYR A 18 -8.18 11.93 12.33
C TYR A 18 -8.05 13.18 11.43
N SER A 19 -7.03 13.31 10.57
CA SER A 19 -6.90 14.47 9.67
C SER A 19 -8.04 14.60 8.65
N SER A 20 -8.81 13.52 8.49
CA SER A 20 -10.04 13.48 7.72
C SER A 20 -11.27 13.19 8.60
N GLY A 21 -11.17 13.33 9.92
CA GLY A 21 -12.25 12.98 10.85
C GLY A 21 -12.52 11.48 10.87
N THR A 22 -13.80 11.11 10.93
CA THR A 22 -14.29 9.73 11.00
C THR A 22 -14.73 9.18 9.63
N ILE A 23 -14.29 9.78 8.52
CA ILE A 23 -14.76 9.40 7.17
C ILE A 23 -14.46 7.94 6.80
N TRP A 24 -13.55 7.28 7.53
CA TRP A 24 -13.15 5.91 7.24
C TRP A 24 -14.05 4.88 7.92
N GLU A 25 -14.86 5.28 8.91
CA GLU A 25 -15.83 4.39 9.58
C GLU A 25 -16.87 3.87 8.59
N ASP A 26 -17.37 4.77 7.74
CA ASP A 26 -18.49 4.48 6.84
C ASP A 26 -18.23 4.83 5.37
N GLY A 27 -18.85 4.04 4.52
CA GLY A 27 -18.87 4.20 3.08
C GLY A 27 -17.68 3.53 2.38
N ASN A 28 -17.63 3.76 1.07
CA ASN A 28 -16.72 3.04 0.20
C ASN A 28 -15.24 3.45 0.43
N ALA A 29 -14.41 2.50 0.88
CA ALA A 29 -13.01 2.75 1.22
C ALA A 29 -12.17 3.30 0.04
N ASN A 30 -12.49 2.93 -1.20
CA ASN A 30 -11.78 3.47 -2.38
C ASN A 30 -12.06 4.95 -2.58
N LYS A 31 -13.33 5.36 -2.44
CA LYS A 31 -13.71 6.76 -2.52
C LYS A 31 -13.08 7.57 -1.40
N ARG A 32 -13.14 7.07 -0.16
CA ARG A 32 -12.49 7.72 1.00
C ARG A 32 -10.99 7.87 0.81
N CYS A 33 -10.33 6.83 0.29
CA CYS A 33 -8.90 6.89 0.04
C CYS A 33 -8.54 7.87 -1.08
N LYS A 34 -9.33 7.93 -2.18
CA LYS A 34 -9.19 8.96 -3.20
C LYS A 34 -9.30 10.36 -2.59
N ASP A 35 -10.39 10.65 -1.87
CA ASP A 35 -10.63 11.99 -1.32
C ASP A 35 -9.50 12.42 -0.37
N ALA A 36 -9.02 11.50 0.47
CA ALA A 36 -7.88 11.74 1.36
C ALA A 36 -6.58 11.97 0.59
N MET A 37 -6.31 11.15 -0.44
CA MET A 37 -5.14 11.28 -1.30
C MET A 37 -5.16 12.61 -2.07
N ASP A 38 -6.29 13.00 -2.66
CA ASP A 38 -6.45 14.27 -3.39
C ASP A 38 -6.18 15.48 -2.48
N LYS A 39 -6.64 15.41 -1.22
CA LYS A 39 -6.35 16.44 -0.20
C LYS A 39 -4.85 16.50 0.14
N VAL A 40 -4.17 15.36 0.24
CA VAL A 40 -2.71 15.32 0.50
C VAL A 40 -1.94 15.83 -0.72
N MET A 41 -2.29 15.38 -1.92
CA MET A 41 -1.62 15.76 -3.16
C MET A 41 -1.76 17.26 -3.46
N SER A 42 -2.93 17.84 -3.22
CA SER A 42 -3.18 19.28 -3.40
C SER A 42 -2.45 20.16 -2.38
N LYS A 43 -2.18 19.66 -1.17
CA LYS A 43 -1.53 20.44 -0.10
C LYS A 43 -0.02 20.30 -0.05
N ALA A 44 0.50 19.11 -0.31
CA ALA A 44 1.91 18.81 -0.14
C ALA A 44 2.46 17.85 -1.21
N GLY A 45 1.67 16.88 -1.69
CA GLY A 45 2.19 15.88 -2.64
C GLY A 45 2.65 16.47 -3.99
N PHE A 46 2.15 17.64 -4.40
CA PHE A 46 2.64 18.34 -5.59
C PHE A 46 4.14 18.69 -5.52
N ILE A 47 4.72 18.75 -4.31
CA ILE A 47 6.15 19.02 -4.07
C ILE A 47 7.02 17.92 -4.69
N LEU A 48 6.58 16.65 -4.61
CA LEU A 48 7.27 15.51 -5.21
C LEU A 48 7.32 15.64 -6.74
N ASN A 49 6.27 16.16 -7.38
CA ASN A 49 6.23 16.40 -8.83
C ASN A 49 7.22 17.50 -9.27
N GLN A 50 7.67 18.35 -8.35
CA GLN A 50 8.69 19.37 -8.58
C GLN A 50 10.12 18.84 -8.33
N GLY A 51 10.26 17.54 -8.03
CA GLY A 51 11.55 16.92 -7.71
C GLY A 51 12.12 17.34 -6.35
N MET A 52 11.27 17.85 -5.44
CA MET A 52 11.68 18.25 -4.10
C MET A 52 11.29 17.18 -3.06
N PRO A 53 12.12 16.97 -2.01
CA PRO A 53 11.80 15.99 -0.97
C PRO A 53 10.60 16.41 -0.12
N LEU A 54 9.71 15.46 0.15
CA LEU A 54 8.61 15.58 1.11
C LEU A 54 8.84 14.54 2.22
N PHE A 55 8.78 14.99 3.47
CA PHE A 55 8.90 14.17 4.66
C PHE A 55 7.59 14.20 5.44
N VAL A 56 6.95 13.04 5.60
CA VAL A 56 5.79 12.89 6.48
C VAL A 56 6.28 12.66 7.91
N SER A 57 6.69 13.73 8.58
CA SER A 57 7.31 13.70 9.91
C SER A 57 6.39 13.27 11.05
N GLY A 58 5.08 13.15 10.77
CA GLY A 58 4.11 12.67 11.73
C GLY A 58 2.92 12.03 11.03
N PHE A 59 2.76 10.73 11.21
CA PHE A 59 1.50 10.05 10.93
C PHE A 59 1.17 9.08 12.06
N GLY A 60 -0.09 8.68 12.15
CA GLY A 60 -0.51 7.72 13.16
C GLY A 60 -2.03 7.65 13.30
N GLY A 61 -2.44 6.72 14.14
CA GLY A 61 -3.81 6.37 14.49
C GLY A 61 -3.75 5.43 15.69
N GLU A 62 -4.91 5.12 16.25
CA GLU A 62 -5.06 4.13 17.30
C GLU A 62 -4.56 2.76 16.81
N LEU A 63 -3.65 2.14 17.57
CA LEU A 63 -2.92 0.94 17.17
C LEU A 63 -3.40 -0.34 17.86
N SER A 64 -4.51 -0.35 18.63
CA SER A 64 -5.08 -1.59 19.20
C SER A 64 -5.57 -2.58 18.14
N GLY A 65 -5.81 -2.11 16.92
CA GLY A 65 -6.43 -2.91 15.85
C GLY A 65 -7.95 -3.01 15.97
N GLN A 66 -8.58 -2.34 16.93
CA GLN A 66 -10.04 -2.34 17.11
C GLN A 66 -10.72 -1.12 16.49
N ASN A 67 -9.98 -0.03 16.26
CA ASN A 67 -10.54 1.19 15.68
C ASN A 67 -10.70 1.05 14.16
N VAL A 68 -11.93 0.92 13.68
CA VAL A 68 -12.25 0.73 12.25
C VAL A 68 -11.76 1.91 11.40
N ASN A 69 -11.93 3.14 11.89
CA ASN A 69 -11.52 4.34 11.17
C ASN A 69 -10.02 4.32 10.88
N ASP A 70 -9.24 4.08 11.92
CA ASP A 70 -7.79 4.20 11.89
C ASP A 70 -7.17 2.99 11.16
N ASN A 71 -7.73 1.80 11.34
CA ASN A 71 -7.35 0.60 10.59
C ASN A 71 -7.49 0.79 9.07
N ARG A 72 -8.61 1.37 8.62
CA ARG A 72 -8.86 1.65 7.20
C ARG A 72 -8.00 2.79 6.68
N TYR A 73 -7.75 3.82 7.49
CA TYR A 73 -6.79 4.87 7.18
C TYR A 73 -5.41 4.29 6.85
N PHE A 74 -4.88 3.36 7.66
CA PHE A 74 -3.55 2.79 7.43
C PHE A 74 -3.43 2.05 6.09
N ASN A 75 -4.50 1.42 5.59
CA ASN A 75 -4.49 0.80 4.26
C ASN A 75 -4.21 1.86 3.18
N CYS A 76 -4.89 3.01 3.26
CA CYS A 76 -4.69 4.11 2.31
C CYS A 76 -3.30 4.75 2.48
N PHE A 77 -2.88 5.01 3.72
CA PHE A 77 -1.58 5.58 4.00
C PHE A 77 -0.45 4.69 3.45
N PHE A 78 -0.46 3.38 3.71
CA PHE A 78 0.57 2.47 3.22
C PHE A 78 0.60 2.38 1.70
N GLN A 79 -0.55 2.42 1.04
CA GLN A 79 -0.60 2.50 -0.42
C GLN A 79 0.10 3.77 -0.93
N VAL A 80 -0.24 4.93 -0.38
CA VAL A 80 0.30 6.21 -0.83
C VAL A 80 1.79 6.30 -0.51
N ALA A 81 2.22 5.89 0.68
CA ALA A 81 3.62 5.82 1.07
C ALA A 81 4.42 4.89 0.15
N ALA A 82 3.93 3.69 -0.15
CA ALA A 82 4.57 2.78 -1.10
C ALA A 82 4.65 3.37 -2.52
N LYS A 83 3.59 4.04 -2.96
CA LYS A 83 3.48 4.57 -4.32
C LYS A 83 4.36 5.79 -4.54
N LEU A 84 4.44 6.68 -3.57
CA LEU A 84 5.18 7.93 -3.65
C LEU A 84 6.61 7.80 -3.11
N ASP A 85 6.87 6.78 -2.28
CA ASP A 85 8.16 6.49 -1.66
C ASP A 85 8.76 7.70 -0.94
N PHE A 86 7.93 8.44 -0.21
CA PHE A 86 8.38 9.54 0.65
C PHE A 86 8.94 9.02 1.97
N ASP A 87 9.82 9.80 2.60
CA ASP A 87 10.27 9.53 3.96
C ASP A 87 9.14 9.79 4.97
N TRP A 88 9.11 9.04 6.08
CA TRP A 88 8.06 9.14 7.08
C TRP A 88 8.55 8.88 8.50
N ALA A 89 7.81 9.40 9.49
CA ALA A 89 7.98 9.10 10.90
C ALA A 89 6.63 8.83 11.57
N LEU A 90 6.50 7.64 12.15
CA LEU A 90 5.32 7.22 12.89
C LEU A 90 5.33 7.86 14.28
N TRP A 91 4.22 8.49 14.63
CA TRP A 91 3.89 8.84 16.00
C TRP A 91 3.14 7.66 16.64
N THR A 92 3.72 6.87 17.54
CA THR A 92 5.04 6.99 18.21
C THR A 92 5.47 5.62 18.77
N ILE A 93 6.72 5.44 19.21
CA ILE A 93 7.19 4.16 19.77
C ILE A 93 6.68 3.87 21.20
N VAL A 94 6.26 4.88 21.95
CA VAL A 94 5.97 4.73 23.39
C VAL A 94 4.74 3.84 23.67
N GLY A 95 4.64 3.31 24.89
CA GLY A 95 3.47 2.57 25.36
C GLY A 95 2.55 3.36 26.29
N SER A 96 3.12 4.16 27.18
CA SER A 96 2.38 5.05 28.09
C SER A 96 3.18 6.30 28.43
N TYR A 97 2.50 7.30 29.00
CA TYR A 97 3.10 8.55 29.44
C TYR A 97 3.49 8.48 30.91
N TYR A 98 4.65 9.04 31.25
CA TYR A 98 4.99 9.33 32.65
C TYR A 98 3.90 10.19 33.31
N LEU A 99 3.47 11.26 32.63
CA LEU A 99 2.33 12.09 33.02
C LEU A 99 1.70 12.72 31.78
N ARG A 100 0.39 12.57 31.59
CA ARG A 100 -0.36 13.28 30.53
C ARG A 100 -1.75 13.63 31.03
N LYS A 101 -2.18 14.88 30.82
CA LYS A 101 -3.49 15.40 31.27
C LYS A 101 -3.77 15.11 32.76
N GLY A 102 -2.72 15.16 33.61
CA GLY A 102 -2.83 14.88 35.05
C GLY A 102 -2.89 13.40 35.44
N ILE A 103 -2.80 12.48 34.48
CA ILE A 103 -2.84 11.03 34.73
C ILE A 103 -1.44 10.44 34.55
N VAL A 104 -0.91 9.84 35.61
CA VAL A 104 0.35 9.09 35.60
C VAL A 104 0.11 7.74 34.92
N GLY A 105 1.02 7.33 34.02
CA GLY A 105 0.89 6.06 33.31
C GLY A 105 -0.31 6.02 32.36
N MET A 106 -0.73 7.18 31.82
CA MET A 106 -1.79 7.22 30.80
C MET A 106 -1.36 6.39 29.59
N ASP A 107 -2.22 5.46 29.17
CA ASP A 107 -1.96 4.62 27.99
C ASP A 107 -1.88 5.48 26.72
N GLU A 108 -0.85 5.27 25.90
CA GLU A 108 -0.74 5.88 24.57
C GLU A 108 -1.18 4.86 23.53
N THR A 109 -2.45 4.93 23.14
CA THR A 109 -3.06 4.00 22.20
C THR A 109 -2.56 4.19 20.77
N PHE A 110 -1.97 5.34 20.42
CA PHE A 110 -1.27 5.58 19.15
C PHE A 110 0.16 4.99 19.18
N GLY A 111 0.58 4.47 20.32
CA GLY A 111 1.89 3.91 20.57
C GLY A 111 2.09 2.52 19.99
N VAL A 112 3.26 2.28 19.39
CA VAL A 112 3.68 0.97 18.88
C VAL A 112 3.75 -0.07 20.00
N LEU A 113 4.20 0.34 21.18
CA LEU A 113 4.31 -0.53 22.34
C LEU A 113 2.99 -0.58 23.12
N ASN A 114 2.75 -1.69 23.81
CA ASN A 114 1.68 -1.80 24.79
C ASN A 114 1.99 -0.96 26.05
N LYS A 115 0.97 -0.70 26.86
CA LYS A 115 1.01 0.23 28.00
C LYS A 115 2.20 0.03 28.94
N ASP A 116 2.55 -1.23 29.19
CA ASP A 116 3.60 -1.70 30.11
C ASP A 116 4.97 -1.90 29.43
N PHE A 117 5.09 -1.57 28.13
CA PHE A 117 6.32 -1.70 27.34
C PHE A 117 6.85 -3.14 27.24
N SER A 118 6.01 -4.16 27.46
CA SER A 118 6.40 -5.57 27.41
C SER A 118 6.43 -6.14 25.98
N GLY A 119 5.83 -5.44 25.02
CA GLY A 119 5.82 -5.88 23.62
C GLY A 119 5.06 -4.94 22.68
N PRO A 120 4.91 -5.34 21.40
CA PRO A 120 4.15 -4.56 20.45
C PRO A 120 2.65 -4.62 20.75
N ARG A 121 1.97 -3.48 20.67
CA ARG A 121 0.50 -3.40 20.79
C ARG A 121 -0.20 -4.15 19.67
N ASN A 122 0.37 -4.11 18.46
CA ASN A 122 -0.20 -4.75 17.28
C ASN A 122 0.91 -5.27 16.36
N ALA A 123 1.17 -6.57 16.44
CA ALA A 123 2.18 -7.25 15.62
C ALA A 123 1.85 -7.21 14.12
N SER A 124 0.55 -7.24 13.75
CA SER A 124 0.12 -7.13 12.36
C SER A 124 0.46 -5.75 11.79
N PHE A 125 0.24 -4.67 12.54
CA PHE A 125 0.65 -3.33 12.14
C PHE A 125 2.17 -3.24 11.92
N LEU A 126 2.98 -3.77 12.85
CA LEU A 126 4.43 -3.79 12.72
C LEU A 126 4.93 -4.55 11.49
N GLN A 127 4.33 -5.70 11.21
CA GLN A 127 4.62 -6.43 9.98
C GLN A 127 4.32 -5.56 8.75
N ARG A 128 3.15 -4.93 8.72
CA ARG A 128 2.72 -4.14 7.56
C ARG A 128 3.62 -2.93 7.29
N ILE A 129 3.95 -2.16 8.32
CA ILE A 129 4.78 -0.96 8.20
C ILE A 129 6.25 -1.29 7.88
N SER A 130 6.76 -2.44 8.33
CA SER A 130 8.14 -2.85 8.03
C SER A 130 8.45 -2.93 6.54
N ALA A 131 7.44 -3.23 5.72
CA ALA A 131 7.58 -3.27 4.27
C ALA A 131 7.96 -1.92 3.66
N LEU A 132 7.61 -0.81 4.32
CA LEU A 132 7.88 0.56 3.87
C LEU A 132 9.21 1.11 4.38
N GLN A 133 9.98 0.34 5.15
CA GLN A 133 11.30 0.77 5.66
C GLN A 133 12.37 0.75 4.57
N ALA A 134 12.21 -0.13 3.57
CA ALA A 134 13.08 -0.16 2.40
C ALA A 134 12.48 0.71 1.30
N PRO A 135 13.28 1.60 0.66
CA PRO A 135 12.79 2.44 -0.41
C PRO A 135 12.37 1.62 -1.63
N PHE A 136 11.22 1.93 -2.21
CA PHE A 136 10.69 1.31 -3.44
C PHE A 136 11.14 2.04 -4.71
N GLN A 137 11.55 3.30 -4.59
CA GLN A 137 12.13 4.13 -5.63
C GLN A 137 13.56 4.48 -5.18
N GLY A 138 14.56 3.86 -5.82
CA GLY A 138 15.96 4.01 -5.41
C GLY A 138 16.40 5.48 -5.33
N ALA A 139 17.29 5.78 -4.38
CA ALA A 139 17.70 7.14 -3.96
C ALA A 139 18.27 8.08 -5.04
N THR A 140 18.50 7.61 -6.28
CA THR A 140 19.27 8.35 -7.30
C THR A 140 18.83 8.17 -8.76
N SER A 141 17.75 7.43 -9.05
CA SER A 141 17.36 7.15 -10.44
C SER A 141 15.92 7.59 -10.73
N SER A 142 15.77 8.50 -11.69
CA SER A 142 14.48 8.85 -12.30
C SER A 142 13.82 7.67 -13.04
N ASN A 143 14.52 6.54 -13.18
CA ASN A 143 14.02 5.30 -13.74
C ASN A 143 14.02 4.20 -12.67
N PRO A 144 12.86 3.80 -12.12
CA PRO A 144 12.80 2.70 -11.17
C PRO A 144 13.34 1.43 -11.83
N THR A 145 14.42 0.88 -11.26
CA THR A 145 15.09 -0.31 -11.79
C THR A 145 14.27 -1.59 -11.52
N ARG A 146 13.28 -1.54 -10.64
CA ARG A 146 12.41 -2.67 -10.31
C ARG A 146 11.06 -2.13 -9.85
N ARG A 147 9.96 -2.63 -10.42
CA ARG A 147 8.62 -2.43 -9.84
C ARG A 147 8.22 -3.70 -9.11
N ILE A 148 7.64 -3.52 -7.94
CA ILE A 148 7.03 -4.58 -7.15
C ILE A 148 5.51 -4.38 -7.14
N LEU A 149 4.77 -5.44 -6.85
CA LEU A 149 3.32 -5.37 -6.65
C LEU A 149 3.05 -5.53 -5.17
N PHE A 150 2.88 -4.39 -4.50
CA PHE A 150 2.70 -4.27 -3.06
C PHE A 150 1.22 -4.37 -2.68
N HIS A 151 0.92 -5.16 -1.64
CA HIS A 151 -0.41 -5.35 -1.10
C HIS A 151 -0.56 -4.61 0.26
N PRO A 152 -1.19 -3.42 0.30
CA PRO A 152 -1.12 -2.50 1.44
C PRO A 152 -1.81 -3.01 2.72
N LEU A 153 -2.78 -3.93 2.58
CA LEU A 153 -3.46 -4.52 3.73
C LEU A 153 -2.57 -5.52 4.49
N THR A 154 -1.61 -6.16 3.82
CA THR A 154 -0.73 -7.18 4.44
C THR A 154 0.71 -6.71 4.61
N GLY A 155 1.12 -5.64 3.90
CA GLY A 155 2.52 -5.24 3.80
C GLY A 155 3.39 -6.30 3.13
N LEU A 156 2.81 -7.13 2.26
CA LEU A 156 3.52 -8.15 1.51
C LEU A 156 3.48 -7.79 0.02
N CYS A 157 4.35 -8.41 -0.76
CA CYS A 157 4.39 -8.25 -2.20
C CYS A 157 4.13 -9.57 -2.92
N ILE A 158 3.68 -9.48 -4.16
CA ILE A 158 3.50 -10.65 -5.02
C ILE A 158 4.86 -11.25 -5.38
N GLN A 159 5.00 -12.53 -5.11
CA GLN A 159 6.16 -13.35 -5.43
C GLN A 159 5.74 -14.54 -6.28
N ARG A 160 6.68 -15.07 -7.06
CA ARG A 160 6.52 -16.39 -7.69
C ARG A 160 6.97 -17.46 -6.71
N LYS A 161 6.20 -18.53 -6.58
CA LYS A 161 6.57 -19.77 -5.89
C LYS A 161 6.76 -20.87 -6.94
N PRO A 162 8.02 -21.12 -7.39
CA PRO A 162 8.28 -22.05 -8.48
C PRO A 162 7.76 -23.46 -8.19
N GLU A 163 7.94 -23.96 -6.97
CA GLU A 163 7.53 -25.31 -6.55
C GLU A 163 6.01 -25.55 -6.66
N GLN A 164 5.22 -24.48 -6.53
CA GLN A 164 3.76 -24.53 -6.56
C GLN A 164 3.20 -24.00 -7.89
N GLU A 165 4.07 -23.52 -8.78
CA GLU A 165 3.72 -22.81 -10.02
C GLU A 165 2.68 -21.69 -9.81
N GLN A 166 2.73 -21.02 -8.66
CA GLN A 166 1.72 -20.04 -8.23
C GLN A 166 2.35 -18.69 -7.89
N LEU A 167 1.50 -17.67 -7.91
CA LEU A 167 1.80 -16.34 -7.36
C LEU A 167 1.23 -16.25 -5.95
N GLN A 168 2.04 -15.85 -4.99
CA GLN A 168 1.65 -15.72 -3.59
C GLN A 168 2.20 -14.44 -2.98
N LEU A 169 1.62 -14.00 -1.85
CA LEU A 169 2.19 -12.93 -1.06
C LEU A 169 3.38 -13.41 -0.24
N GLY A 170 4.46 -12.63 -0.25
CA GLY A 170 5.62 -12.82 0.62
C GLY A 170 6.42 -11.53 0.80
N ALA A 171 7.65 -11.66 1.32
CA ALA A 171 8.53 -10.53 1.59
C ALA A 171 8.86 -9.73 0.30
N CYS A 172 8.84 -8.39 0.39
CA CYS A 172 9.00 -7.53 -0.78
C CYS A 172 10.41 -7.57 -1.40
N ASN A 173 11.45 -7.85 -0.60
CA ASN A 173 12.83 -8.02 -1.08
C ASN A 173 13.01 -9.21 -2.04
N GLU A 174 12.17 -10.23 -1.91
CA GLU A 174 12.12 -11.46 -2.72
C GLU A 174 11.12 -11.36 -3.89
N SER A 175 10.40 -10.24 -4.05
CA SER A 175 9.38 -10.07 -5.10
C SER A 175 9.99 -9.98 -6.51
N GLU A 176 9.37 -10.59 -7.51
CA GLU A 176 9.87 -10.47 -8.87
C GLU A 176 9.89 -9.02 -9.37
N ALA A 177 10.78 -8.71 -10.30
CA ALA A 177 10.77 -7.41 -10.96
C ALA A 177 9.67 -7.41 -12.03
N TRP A 178 8.63 -6.60 -11.83
CA TRP A 178 7.51 -6.48 -12.77
C TRP A 178 7.65 -5.27 -13.69
N THR A 179 7.07 -5.36 -14.89
CA THR A 179 6.92 -4.27 -15.84
C THR A 179 5.47 -4.19 -16.27
N HIS A 180 4.84 -3.03 -16.11
CA HIS A 180 3.52 -2.75 -16.67
C HIS A 180 3.70 -1.99 -17.98
N THR A 181 3.33 -2.62 -19.09
CA THR A 181 3.57 -2.11 -20.44
C THR A 181 2.46 -1.15 -20.89
N HIS A 182 2.70 -0.41 -21.98
CA HIS A 182 1.69 0.42 -22.63
C HIS A 182 0.48 -0.38 -23.14
N HIS A 183 0.65 -1.67 -23.41
CA HIS A 183 -0.44 -2.58 -23.80
C HIS A 183 -1.18 -3.18 -22.59
N HIS A 184 -0.95 -2.63 -21.39
CA HIS A 184 -1.55 -3.05 -20.13
C HIS A 184 -1.17 -4.47 -19.68
N THR A 185 -0.07 -5.03 -20.19
CA THR A 185 0.39 -6.35 -19.71
C THR A 185 1.32 -6.17 -18.52
N VAL A 186 1.21 -7.06 -17.52
CA VAL A 186 2.19 -7.12 -16.42
C VAL A 186 3.12 -8.28 -16.64
N ARG A 187 4.33 -7.95 -17.07
CA ARG A 187 5.40 -8.89 -17.45
C ARG A 187 6.41 -9.02 -16.34
N MET A 188 6.90 -10.23 -16.14
CA MET A 188 8.06 -10.49 -15.29
C MET A 188 9.33 -10.15 -16.08
N ARG A 189 10.11 -9.21 -15.55
CA ARG A 189 11.30 -8.67 -16.22
C ARG A 189 12.32 -9.78 -16.45
N GLY A 190 12.91 -9.79 -17.65
CA GLY A 190 13.89 -10.81 -18.03
C GLY A 190 13.28 -12.14 -18.48
N THR A 191 11.95 -12.22 -18.59
CA THR A 191 11.24 -13.42 -19.08
C THR A 191 10.15 -13.04 -20.08
N ASP A 192 9.60 -14.05 -20.76
CA ASP A 192 8.41 -13.89 -21.61
C ASP A 192 7.09 -14.09 -20.88
N LEU A 193 7.14 -14.25 -19.55
CA LEU A 193 5.98 -14.51 -18.72
C LEU A 193 5.22 -13.23 -18.37
N CYS A 194 3.89 -13.29 -18.44
CA CYS A 194 2.98 -12.27 -17.94
C CYS A 194 1.85 -12.86 -17.10
N MET A 195 1.28 -12.05 -16.22
CA MET A 195 0.10 -12.44 -15.45
C MET A 195 -1.13 -12.62 -16.35
N GLN A 196 -1.88 -13.69 -16.13
CA GLN A 196 -3.10 -14.02 -16.86
C GLN A 196 -4.21 -14.48 -15.91
N ALA A 197 -5.38 -13.85 -16.03
CA ALA A 197 -6.61 -14.27 -15.37
C ALA A 197 -7.31 -15.35 -16.21
N ASP A 198 -7.12 -16.61 -15.82
CA ASP A 198 -7.62 -17.77 -16.58
C ASP A 198 -9.05 -18.18 -16.17
N ARG A 199 -9.36 -18.15 -14.88
CA ARG A 199 -10.66 -18.60 -14.34
C ARG A 199 -11.06 -17.79 -13.11
N LEU A 200 -12.37 -17.63 -12.92
CA LEU A 200 -12.97 -16.96 -11.76
C LEU A 200 -12.67 -17.74 -10.47
N GLU A 201 -12.31 -17.02 -9.40
CA GLU A 201 -12.00 -17.61 -8.08
C GLU A 201 -10.88 -18.66 -8.15
N LYS A 202 -9.92 -18.47 -9.05
CA LYS A 202 -8.75 -19.35 -9.21
C LYS A 202 -7.44 -18.54 -9.22
N PRO A 203 -6.30 -19.21 -8.94
CA PRO A 203 -5.00 -18.56 -8.97
C PRO A 203 -4.72 -17.88 -10.31
N VAL A 204 -4.17 -16.67 -10.25
CA VAL A 204 -3.64 -15.98 -11.43
C VAL A 204 -2.38 -16.71 -11.89
N LYS A 205 -2.35 -17.01 -13.19
CA LYS A 205 -1.27 -17.80 -13.80
C LYS A 205 -0.22 -16.90 -14.44
N LEU A 206 0.94 -17.49 -14.73
CA LEU A 206 1.93 -16.92 -15.64
C LEU A 206 1.81 -17.61 -17.00
N SER A 207 1.71 -16.81 -18.05
CA SER A 207 1.56 -17.28 -19.43
C SER A 207 2.60 -16.63 -20.34
N THR A 208 3.01 -17.34 -21.39
CA THR A 208 3.83 -16.79 -22.49
C THR A 208 2.97 -16.08 -23.54
N ASN A 209 1.67 -16.39 -23.62
CA ASN A 209 0.74 -15.70 -24.50
C ASN A 209 0.18 -14.43 -23.84
N CYS A 210 0.92 -13.33 -23.97
CA CYS A 210 0.56 -12.04 -23.38
C CYS A 210 -0.37 -11.17 -24.24
N ALA A 211 -0.77 -11.66 -25.42
CA ALA A 211 -1.70 -10.95 -26.29
C ALA A 211 -3.17 -11.15 -25.88
N ASP A 212 -3.43 -12.21 -25.11
CA ASP A 212 -4.76 -12.60 -24.65
C ASP A 212 -5.43 -11.51 -23.81
N HIS A 213 -6.76 -11.46 -23.86
CA HIS A 213 -7.56 -10.48 -23.10
C HIS A 213 -7.35 -10.61 -21.59
N GLY A 214 -7.17 -11.84 -21.08
CA GLY A 214 -6.92 -12.09 -19.67
C GLY A 214 -5.54 -11.70 -19.17
N SER A 215 -4.63 -11.32 -20.07
CA SER A 215 -3.32 -10.76 -19.73
C SER A 215 -3.27 -9.23 -19.70
N ARG A 216 -4.42 -8.55 -19.91
CA ARG A 216 -4.51 -7.09 -19.93
C ARG A 216 -5.04 -6.57 -18.59
N TRP A 217 -4.16 -6.02 -17.77
CA TRP A 217 -4.45 -5.54 -16.45
C TRP A 217 -4.45 -4.01 -16.35
N LYS A 218 -5.52 -3.44 -15.80
CA LYS A 218 -5.74 -1.99 -15.68
C LYS A 218 -6.19 -1.61 -14.28
N THR A 219 -5.83 -0.41 -13.83
CA THR A 219 -6.41 0.18 -12.63
C THR A 219 -7.81 0.71 -12.95
N ILE A 220 -8.81 0.35 -12.14
CA ILE A 220 -10.22 0.74 -12.39
C ILE A 220 -10.91 1.48 -11.25
N SER A 221 -10.33 1.47 -10.04
CA SER A 221 -10.89 2.22 -8.91
C SER A 221 -10.38 3.65 -8.86
N GLU A 222 -11.16 4.51 -8.21
CA GLU A 222 -10.81 5.91 -7.93
C GLU A 222 -9.52 6.07 -7.11
N SER A 223 -9.24 5.11 -6.22
CA SER A 223 -8.00 5.00 -5.45
C SER A 223 -6.82 4.44 -6.25
N ASN A 224 -7.05 3.95 -7.47
CA ASN A 224 -6.11 3.15 -8.27
C ASN A 224 -5.63 1.85 -7.60
N MET A 225 -6.34 1.33 -6.59
CA MET A 225 -6.00 0.06 -5.92
C MET A 225 -6.56 -1.19 -6.59
N HIS A 226 -7.63 -1.07 -7.40
CA HIS A 226 -8.24 -2.23 -8.05
C HIS A 226 -7.56 -2.47 -9.39
N PHE A 227 -6.87 -3.60 -9.49
CA PHE A 227 -6.18 -4.00 -10.71
C PHE A 227 -6.94 -5.12 -11.40
N SER A 228 -7.62 -4.79 -12.49
CA SER A 228 -8.60 -5.67 -13.14
C SER A 228 -8.13 -6.21 -14.48
N SER A 229 -8.61 -7.39 -14.82
CA SER A 229 -8.50 -8.04 -16.13
C SER A 229 -9.83 -8.70 -16.52
N ASN A 230 -9.91 -9.28 -17.71
CA ASN A 230 -11.00 -10.18 -18.07
C ASN A 230 -10.56 -11.63 -17.93
N ILE A 231 -11.50 -12.56 -17.85
CA ILE A 231 -11.18 -13.99 -17.91
C ILE A 231 -10.85 -14.39 -19.36
N VAL A 232 -9.87 -15.27 -19.57
CA VAL A 232 -9.53 -15.82 -20.89
C VAL A 232 -10.79 -16.32 -21.62
N GLY A 233 -10.98 -15.90 -22.87
CA GLY A 233 -12.14 -16.30 -23.68
C GLY A 233 -13.50 -15.80 -23.18
N SER A 234 -13.53 -14.83 -22.27
CA SER A 234 -14.72 -14.36 -21.57
C SER A 234 -14.71 -12.83 -21.42
N ASN A 235 -15.90 -12.24 -21.29
CA ASN A 235 -16.06 -10.80 -20.98
C ASN A 235 -16.28 -10.54 -19.48
N VAL A 236 -16.12 -11.56 -18.63
CA VAL A 236 -16.23 -11.42 -17.18
C VAL A 236 -15.00 -10.69 -16.65
N THR A 237 -15.22 -9.50 -16.09
CA THR A 237 -14.18 -8.70 -15.44
C THR A 237 -13.93 -9.19 -14.02
N VAL A 238 -12.65 -9.30 -13.67
CA VAL A 238 -12.14 -9.74 -12.37
C VAL A 238 -11.07 -8.78 -11.88
N CYS A 239 -10.88 -8.72 -10.58
CA CYS A 239 -9.80 -7.99 -9.92
C CYS A 239 -8.79 -8.96 -9.34
N LEU A 240 -7.55 -8.49 -9.26
CA LEU A 240 -6.51 -9.14 -8.49
C LEU A 240 -6.91 -9.11 -7.00
N ASP A 241 -7.08 -10.27 -6.39
CA ASP A 241 -7.44 -10.43 -4.99
C ASP A 241 -6.54 -11.52 -4.37
N ILE A 242 -6.63 -11.70 -3.05
CA ILE A 242 -5.81 -12.64 -2.29
C ILE A 242 -6.71 -13.63 -1.57
N ASP A 243 -6.46 -14.92 -1.78
CA ASP A 243 -6.93 -15.93 -0.85
C ASP A 243 -6.06 -15.86 0.41
N PHE A 244 -6.59 -15.24 1.47
CA PHE A 244 -5.84 -15.05 2.72
C PHE A 244 -5.50 -16.36 3.45
N SER A 245 -6.20 -17.47 3.17
CA SER A 245 -5.91 -18.76 3.79
C SER A 245 -4.61 -19.37 3.27
N THR A 246 -4.36 -19.21 1.96
CA THR A 246 -3.19 -19.75 1.27
C THR A 246 -2.16 -18.68 0.88
N LYS A 247 -2.50 -17.39 1.05
CA LYS A 247 -1.77 -16.22 0.54
C LYS A 247 -1.64 -16.20 -0.99
N THR A 248 -2.47 -16.96 -1.70
CA THR A 248 -2.42 -17.07 -3.17
C THR A 248 -3.07 -15.88 -3.83
N VAL A 249 -2.44 -15.40 -4.90
CA VAL A 249 -3.00 -14.36 -5.76
C VAL A 249 -4.05 -14.97 -6.69
N ILE A 250 -5.28 -14.51 -6.58
CA ILE A 250 -6.44 -15.04 -7.29
C ILE A 250 -7.12 -13.97 -8.15
N ALA A 251 -7.92 -14.42 -9.11
CA ALA A 251 -8.80 -13.57 -9.91
C ALA A 251 -10.24 -13.66 -9.38
N SER A 252 -10.68 -12.64 -8.66
CA SER A 252 -12.00 -12.60 -8.00
C SER A 252 -12.91 -11.52 -8.58
N PRO A 253 -14.24 -11.56 -8.36
CA PRO A 253 -15.09 -10.41 -8.63
C PRO A 253 -14.55 -9.16 -7.96
N CYS A 254 -14.53 -8.06 -8.70
CA CYS A 254 -14.12 -6.78 -8.13
C CYS A 254 -15.12 -6.33 -7.06
N LYS A 255 -14.63 -6.07 -5.86
CA LYS A 255 -15.42 -5.56 -4.73
C LYS A 255 -15.19 -4.06 -4.60
N CYS A 256 -16.08 -3.36 -3.90
CA CYS A 256 -15.85 -1.98 -3.45
C CYS A 256 -15.66 -0.96 -4.60
N LEU A 257 -16.07 -1.22 -5.84
CA LEU A 257 -15.78 -0.31 -6.96
C LEU A 257 -16.65 0.96 -6.92
N ARG A 258 -17.97 0.80 -6.76
CA ARG A 258 -18.96 1.86 -6.55
C ARG A 258 -20.15 1.25 -5.79
N GLU A 259 -20.75 2.02 -4.88
CA GLU A 259 -21.97 1.67 -4.12
C GLU A 259 -21.87 0.51 -3.11
N ASP A 260 -20.87 -0.36 -3.19
CA ASP A 260 -20.64 -1.37 -2.14
C ASP A 260 -20.16 -0.70 -0.83
N SER A 261 -20.79 -1.06 0.29
CA SER A 261 -20.56 -0.48 1.61
C SER A 261 -19.33 -1.01 2.34
N THR A 262 -18.69 -2.08 1.85
CA THR A 262 -17.42 -2.61 2.37
C THR A 262 -16.87 -3.72 1.51
#